data_AF-A0A1C5E9D8-F1
#
_entry.id   AF-A0A1C5E9D8-F1
#
_cell.length_a   1.000
_cell.length_b   1.000
_cell.length_c   1.000
_cell.angle_alpha   90.00
_cell.angle_beta   90.00
_cell.angle_gamma   90.00
#
_symmetry.space_group_name_H-M   'P 1'
#
loop_
_entity.id
_entity.type
_entity.pdbx_description
1 polymer ?
#
loop_
_entity_poly.entity_id
_entity_poly.type
_entity_poly.pdbx_seq_one_letter_code
_entity_poly.pdbx_strand_id
1 'polypeptide(L)' 'MKTRRHTVAVPHGYRIGTWIVDEHLAAGTFTTVYAAHRTHDTPLATTH' A
#
# COMPACT_ATOMS: atom_id res chain seq x y z
N MET A 1 -17.28 -14.82 24.32
CA MET A 1 -17.37 -14.69 22.85
C MET A 1 -16.03 -14.11 22.36
N LYS A 2 -15.21 -14.87 21.61
CA LYS A 2 -13.96 -14.34 21.03
C LYS A 2 -14.31 -13.69 19.69
N THR A 3 -14.35 -12.37 19.64
CA THR A 3 -14.47 -11.63 18.38
C THR A 3 -13.22 -11.89 17.56
N ARG A 4 -13.31 -12.76 16.55
CA ARG A 4 -12.21 -12.99 15.62
C ARG A 4 -12.10 -11.74 14.75
N ARG A 5 -11.01 -10.98 14.89
CA ARG A 5 -10.77 -9.83 14.00
C ARG A 5 -10.53 -10.37 12.60
N HIS A 6 -11.44 -10.06 11.69
CA HIS A 6 -11.28 -10.31 10.25
C HIS A 6 -10.44 -9.17 9.66
N THR A 7 -9.19 -9.04 10.11
CA THR A 7 -8.25 -8.12 9.49
C THR A 7 -7.52 -8.89 8.40
N VAL A 8 -7.83 -8.60 7.15
CA VAL A 8 -7.05 -9.11 6.00
C VAL A 8 -5.85 -8.20 5.84
N ALA A 9 -4.64 -8.74 6.02
CA ALA A 9 -3.41 -8.00 5.78
C ALA A 9 -3.21 -7.78 4.28
N VAL A 10 -2.75 -6.59 3.91
CA VAL A 10 -2.38 -6.31 2.52
C VAL A 10 -0.96 -6.84 2.30
N PRO A 11 -0.74 -7.72 1.31
CA PRO A 11 0.58 -8.28 1.08
C PRO A 11 1.52 -7.21 0.48
N HIS A 12 2.81 -7.33 0.79
CA HIS A 12 3.86 -6.56 0.13
C HIS A 12 3.79 -6.77 -1.39
N GLY A 13 3.96 -5.70 -2.16
CA GLY A 13 3.86 -5.70 -3.62
C GLY A 13 2.43 -5.53 -4.15
N TYR A 14 1.42 -5.41 -3.28
CA TYR A 14 0.03 -5.20 -3.71
C TYR A 14 -0.11 -3.88 -4.49
N ARG A 15 -0.79 -3.90 -5.63
CA ARG A 15 -0.92 -2.75 -6.52
C ARG A 15 -2.25 -2.02 -6.34
N ILE A 16 -2.17 -0.70 -6.24
CA ILE A 16 -3.32 0.21 -6.22
C ILE A 16 -3.06 1.29 -7.27
N GLY A 17 -3.56 1.07 -8.49
CA GLY A 17 -3.23 1.94 -9.62
C GLY A 17 -1.72 2.01 -9.88
N THR A 18 -1.15 3.22 -9.76
CA THR A 18 0.29 3.49 -9.92
C THR A 18 1.11 3.32 -8.64
N TRP A 19 0.49 2.86 -7.54
CA TRP A 19 1.17 2.62 -6.28
C TRP A 19 1.42 1.14 -6.04
N ILE A 20 2.57 0.85 -5.43
CA ILE A 20 2.93 -0.46 -4.87
C ILE A 20 2.99 -0.32 -3.36
N VAL A 21 2.29 -1.21 -2.65
CA VAL A 21 2.31 -1.32 -1.19
C VAL A 21 3.59 -2.01 -0.74
N ASP A 22 4.26 -1.42 0.24
CA ASP A 22 5.50 -1.94 0.83
C ASP A 22 5.21 -2.56 2.21
N GLU A 23 5.84 -2.05 3.26
CA GLU A 23 5.72 -2.56 4.62
C GLU A 23 4.54 -1.99 5.42
N HIS A 24 4.11 -2.74 6.44
CA HIS A 24 3.11 -2.30 7.40
C HIS A 24 3.72 -1.31 8.39
N LEU A 25 3.08 -0.15 8.58
CA LEU A 25 3.58 0.91 9.48
C LEU A 25 2.81 0.96 10.81
N ALA A 26 1.48 0.89 10.77
CA ALA A 26 0.65 1.01 11.97
C ALA A 26 -0.75 0.41 11.80
N ALA A 27 -1.37 -0.04 12.89
CA ALA A 27 -2.76 -0.49 12.91
C ALA A 27 -3.52 0.23 14.03
N GLY A 28 -4.71 0.74 13.71
CA GLY A 28 -5.63 1.39 14.63
C GLY A 28 -6.97 0.66 14.72
N THR A 29 -7.91 1.25 15.46
CA THR A 29 -9.25 0.67 15.68
C THR A 29 -10.02 0.45 14.38
N PHE A 30 -9.83 1.33 13.39
CA PHE A 30 -10.60 1.31 12.14
C PHE A 30 -9.73 1.23 10.88
N THR A 31 -8.43 1.44 10.99
CA THR A 31 -7.54 1.61 9.82
C THR A 31 -6.21 0.90 10.02
N THR A 32 -5.53 0.63 8.90
CA THR A 32 -4.16 0.13 8.87
C THR A 32 -3.38 0.97 7.87
N VAL A 33 -2.20 1.43 8.26
CA VAL A 33 -1.34 2.30 7.46
C VAL A 33 -0.16 1.48 6.95
N TYR A 34 0.10 1.56 5.65
CA TYR A 34 1.23 0.91 4.98
C TYR A 34 2.07 1.96 4.26
N ALA A 35 3.36 1.69 4.15
CA ALA A 35 4.22 2.39 3.23
C ALA A 35 3.82 2.03 1.78
N ALA A 36 4.03 2.96 0.85
CA ALA A 36 3.84 2.70 -0.57
C ALA A 36 4.70 3.65 -1.39
N HIS A 37 5.16 3.17 -2.54
CA HIS A 37 5.87 3.99 -3.53
C HIS A 37 5.11 4.02 -4.85
N ARG A 38 5.33 5.08 -5.64
CA ARG A 38 4.79 5.16 -7.00
C ARG A 38 5.71 4.46 -7.97
N THR A 39 5.16 3.56 -8.77
CA THR A 39 5.78 3.20 -10.04
C THR A 39 5.57 4.41 -10.95
N HIS A 40 6.61 5.19 -11.16
CA HIS A 40 6.59 6.26 -12.15
C HIS A 40 6.14 5.66 -13.49
N ASP A 41 5.06 6.18 -14.09
CA ASP A 41 5.11 6.38 -15.53
C ASP A 41 6.19 7.44 -15.68
N THR A 42 7.44 7.06 -15.90
CA THR A 42 8.48 8.04 -16.26
C THR A 42 7.96 8.72 -17.52
N PRO A 43 7.54 10.00 -17.49
CA PRO A 43 7.57 10.73 -18.73
C PRO A 43 9.06 10.78 -19.02
N LEU A 44 9.52 10.09 -20.07
CA LEU A 44 10.79 10.44 -20.68
C LEU A 44 10.76 11.95 -20.77
N ALA A 45 11.60 12.62 -19.98
CA ALA A 45 11.81 14.03 -20.11
C ALA A 45 12.49 14.17 -21.48
N THR A 46 11.67 14.24 -22.53
CA THR A 46 12.10 14.57 -23.87
C THR A 46 12.52 16.02 -23.77
N THR A 47 13.79 16.22 -23.41
CA THR A 47 14.49 17.47 -23.66
C THR A 47 14.48 17.65 -25.18
N HIS A 48 13.71 18.61 -25.64
CA HIS A 48 13.63 19.01 -27.05
C HIS A 48 14.43 20.29 -27.27
#